data_AF-A0A960B099-F1
#
_entry.id   AF-A0A960B099-F1
#
_cell.length_a   1.000
_cell.length_b   1.000
_cell.length_c   1.000
_cell.angle_alpha   90.00
_cell.angle_beta   90.00
_cell.angle_gamma   90.00
#
_symmetry.space_group_name_H-M   'P 1'
#
loop_
_entity.id
_entity.type
_entity.pdbx_description
1 polymer ?
#
loop_
_entity_poly.entity_id
_entity_poly.type
_entity_poly.pdbx_seq_one_letter_code
_entity_poly.pdbx_strand_id
1 'polypeptide(L)'
;MGGGRLARPGTRCLPSPHGPPCDLDPAARRTRHRGGPAGRAVAGECAGRGLRTALVDPQPDRPFTATYGCWAAELPVDLPASVVAARARGRAVAHRTHALGWQYAVFDVPALRTHLDERLVDVVVHAARATHSPGPGRVALEGGGYLTASVVIDAAGRWQQLRAGRVTCTSASRRPSASSCLPRWPRRWCRPARRSS
;
A
#
# COMPACT_ATOMS: atom_id res chain seq x y z
N MET A 1 55.29 -16.29 36.02
CA MET A 1 54.73 -17.16 34.97
C MET A 1 53.21 -16.98 35.03
N GLY A 2 52.54 -15.97 34.44
CA GLY A 2 52.42 -15.63 33.02
C GLY A 2 51.84 -16.83 32.25
N GLY A 3 50.60 -16.92 31.74
CA GLY A 3 49.56 -15.96 31.38
C GLY A 3 49.08 -16.27 29.94
N GLY A 4 47.76 -16.36 29.68
CA GLY A 4 47.18 -16.12 28.34
C GLY A 4 46.52 -17.29 27.58
N ARG A 5 45.20 -17.17 27.36
CA ARG A 5 44.41 -17.86 26.32
C ARG A 5 44.73 -17.30 24.93
N LEU A 6 44.68 -18.11 23.88
CA LEU A 6 44.47 -17.65 22.49
C LEU A 6 43.53 -18.60 21.71
N ALA A 7 42.73 -17.97 20.85
CA ALA A 7 41.61 -18.52 20.10
C ALA A 7 42.00 -19.06 18.70
N ARG A 8 41.07 -19.81 18.09
CA ARG A 8 41.14 -20.52 16.80
C ARG A 8 41.23 -19.60 15.57
N PRO A 9 41.64 -20.16 14.41
CA PRO A 9 40.79 -20.10 13.21
C PRO A 9 40.67 -21.51 12.58
N GLY A 10 39.51 -22.01 12.15
CA GLY A 10 38.52 -21.35 11.29
C GLY A 10 38.84 -21.72 9.84
N THR A 11 38.47 -22.93 9.43
CA THR A 11 38.71 -23.50 8.09
C THR A 11 38.15 -22.57 7.02
N ARG A 12 39.01 -21.96 6.20
CA ARG A 12 38.61 -21.23 4.99
C ARG A 12 38.29 -22.25 3.89
N CYS A 13 37.02 -22.34 3.48
CA CYS A 13 36.69 -22.92 2.19
C CYS A 13 37.18 -21.97 1.09
N LEU A 14 38.13 -22.43 0.27
CA LEU A 14 38.51 -21.78 -0.99
C LEU A 14 37.44 -22.12 -2.05
N PRO A 15 37.01 -21.16 -2.91
CA PRO A 15 36.08 -21.45 -3.99
C PRO A 15 36.76 -22.25 -5.12
N SER A 16 36.09 -23.31 -5.59
CA SER A 16 36.49 -24.05 -6.79
C SER A 16 36.19 -23.26 -8.07
N PRO A 17 37.06 -23.29 -9.09
CA PRO A 17 36.87 -22.55 -10.35
C PRO A 17 35.85 -23.17 -11.33
N HIS A 18 35.17 -24.26 -10.95
CA HIS A 18 34.23 -24.98 -11.81
C HIS A 18 32.92 -25.39 -11.08
N GLY A 19 32.28 -24.46 -10.39
CA GLY A 19 30.89 -24.61 -9.94
C GLY A 19 29.93 -23.97 -10.95
N PRO A 20 28.72 -24.53 -11.19
CA PRO A 20 27.70 -23.83 -11.96
C PRO A 20 27.42 -22.48 -11.29
N PRO A 21 27.01 -21.44 -12.06
CA PRO A 21 26.65 -20.17 -11.45
C PRO A 21 25.60 -20.44 -10.37
N CYS A 22 25.75 -19.81 -9.21
CA CYS A 22 24.72 -19.77 -8.19
C CYS A 22 23.46 -19.19 -8.83
N ASP A 23 22.62 -20.06 -9.36
CA ASP A 23 21.39 -19.73 -10.03
C ASP A 23 20.51 -18.98 -9.02
N LEU A 24 20.30 -17.70 -9.32
CA LEU A 24 19.30 -16.89 -8.68
C LEU A 24 17.97 -17.61 -8.86
N ASP A 25 17.33 -17.96 -7.73
CA ASP A 25 16.02 -18.62 -7.69
C ASP A 25 15.01 -17.95 -8.66
N PRO A 26 14.58 -18.63 -9.74
CA PRO A 26 13.61 -18.09 -10.69
C PRO A 26 12.20 -17.92 -10.08
N ALA A 27 11.93 -18.43 -8.88
CA ALA A 27 10.70 -18.19 -8.12
C ALA A 27 10.66 -16.81 -7.43
N ALA A 28 11.74 -16.01 -7.52
CA ALA A 28 11.78 -14.64 -7.00
C ALA A 28 11.05 -13.60 -7.88
N ARG A 29 10.37 -14.02 -8.96
CA ARG A 29 9.44 -13.16 -9.73
C ARG A 29 8.11 -12.94 -9.01
N ARG A 30 8.16 -12.66 -7.70
CA ARG A 30 7.00 -12.15 -6.97
C ARG A 30 6.81 -10.71 -7.40
N THR A 31 5.95 -10.51 -8.39
CA THR A 31 5.54 -9.19 -8.86
C THR A 31 4.90 -8.42 -7.72
N ARG A 32 5.71 -7.59 -7.06
CA ARG A 32 5.32 -6.69 -5.98
C ARG A 32 4.86 -5.39 -6.64
N HIS A 33 3.56 -5.24 -6.80
CA HIS A 33 2.94 -4.00 -7.27
C HIS A 33 3.10 -2.94 -6.18
N ARG A 34 3.87 -1.89 -6.45
CA ARG A 34 3.81 -0.61 -5.72
C ARG A 34 3.25 0.41 -6.73
N GLY A 35 2.74 1.55 -6.31
CA GLY A 35 2.06 2.47 -7.25
C GLY A 35 0.72 1.96 -7.82
N GLY A 36 -0.03 1.16 -7.05
CA GLY A 36 -1.40 0.77 -7.39
C GLY A 36 -2.39 1.96 -7.38
N PRO A 37 -3.69 1.72 -7.64
CA PRO A 37 -4.66 2.79 -7.81
C PRO A 37 -4.75 3.75 -6.61
N ALA A 38 -4.67 3.22 -5.38
CA ALA A 38 -4.68 4.04 -4.18
C ALA A 38 -3.47 5.00 -4.10
N GLY A 39 -2.27 4.51 -4.45
CA GLY A 39 -1.05 5.33 -4.41
C GLY A 39 -1.09 6.45 -5.44
N ARG A 40 -1.57 6.17 -6.64
CA ARG A 40 -1.71 7.17 -7.71
C ARG A 40 -2.81 8.18 -7.40
N ALA A 41 -3.96 7.73 -6.89
CA ALA A 41 -5.05 8.62 -6.49
C ALA A 41 -4.60 9.62 -5.43
N VAL A 42 -3.95 9.15 -4.37
CA VAL A 42 -3.42 10.03 -3.31
C VAL A 42 -2.34 10.96 -3.85
N ALA A 43 -1.42 10.47 -4.67
CA ALA A 43 -0.36 11.30 -5.23
C ALA A 43 -0.92 12.42 -6.12
N GLY A 44 -1.86 12.11 -7.02
CA GLY A 44 -2.49 13.10 -7.88
C GLY A 44 -3.36 14.10 -7.12
N GLU A 45 -4.07 13.67 -6.08
CA GLU A 45 -4.80 14.58 -5.18
C GLU A 45 -3.86 15.52 -4.40
N CYS A 46 -2.73 15.02 -3.91
CA CYS A 46 -1.75 15.86 -3.22
C CYS A 46 -1.13 16.88 -4.19
N ALA A 47 -0.73 16.45 -5.38
CA ALA A 47 -0.17 17.33 -6.40
C ALA A 47 -1.17 18.38 -6.88
N GLY A 48 -2.42 17.99 -7.14
CA GLY A 48 -3.50 18.91 -7.51
C GLY A 48 -3.83 19.96 -6.43
N ARG A 49 -3.43 19.74 -5.18
CA ARG A 49 -3.51 20.71 -4.08
C ARG A 49 -2.22 21.54 -3.90
N GLY A 50 -1.25 21.42 -4.82
CA GLY A 50 0.02 22.14 -4.79
C GLY A 50 1.08 21.55 -3.87
N LEU A 51 0.89 20.31 -3.37
CA LEU A 51 1.91 19.65 -2.55
C LEU A 51 3.00 19.05 -3.45
N ARG A 52 4.27 19.31 -3.10
CA ARG A 52 5.42 18.62 -3.71
C ARG A 52 5.31 17.14 -3.42
N THR A 53 5.00 16.36 -4.44
CA THR A 53 4.60 14.96 -4.27
C THR A 53 5.52 14.06 -5.10
N ALA A 54 5.93 12.94 -4.51
CA ALA A 54 6.69 11.91 -5.18
C ALA A 54 6.00 10.55 -5.01
N LEU A 55 6.04 9.74 -6.06
CA LEU A 55 5.52 8.36 -6.08
C LEU A 55 6.68 7.40 -6.33
N VAL A 56 6.80 6.36 -5.50
CA VAL A 56 7.85 5.34 -5.64
C VAL A 56 7.22 4.02 -6.09
N ASP A 57 7.59 3.57 -7.29
CA ASP A 57 7.11 2.34 -7.89
C ASP A 57 8.24 1.70 -8.70
N PRO A 58 8.64 0.44 -8.46
CA PRO A 58 9.70 -0.19 -9.24
C PRO A 58 9.29 -0.50 -10.69
N GLN A 59 8.00 -0.48 -11.01
CA GLN A 59 7.49 -0.77 -12.36
C GLN A 59 6.33 0.18 -12.72
N PRO A 60 6.60 1.49 -12.88
CA PRO A 60 5.56 2.51 -13.01
C PRO A 60 4.67 2.29 -14.24
N ASP A 61 5.21 1.78 -15.34
CA ASP A 61 4.47 1.59 -16.60
C ASP A 61 3.68 0.29 -16.66
N ARG A 62 3.80 -0.56 -15.63
CA ARG A 62 3.15 -1.86 -15.63
C ARG A 62 1.64 -1.70 -15.45
N PRO A 63 0.81 -2.37 -16.26
CA PRO A 63 -0.64 -2.32 -16.10
C PRO A 63 -1.07 -2.95 -14.79
N PHE A 64 -2.21 -2.49 -14.27
CA PHE A 64 -2.82 -3.14 -13.12
C PHE A 64 -3.47 -4.45 -13.57
N THR A 65 -3.30 -5.51 -12.76
CA THR A 65 -3.78 -6.85 -13.08
C THR A 65 -4.92 -7.31 -12.19
N ALA A 66 -5.24 -6.58 -11.12
CA ALA A 66 -6.34 -6.91 -10.24
C ALA A 66 -7.64 -6.26 -10.73
N THR A 67 -8.77 -6.92 -10.49
CA THR A 67 -10.08 -6.31 -10.62
C THR A 67 -10.32 -5.38 -9.45
N TYR A 68 -10.72 -4.14 -9.73
CA TYR A 68 -11.05 -3.15 -8.72
C TYR A 68 -12.52 -2.81 -8.77
N GLY A 69 -13.08 -2.52 -7.60
CA GLY A 69 -14.43 -2.06 -7.45
C GLY A 69 -14.65 -1.45 -6.08
N CYS A 70 -15.76 -0.73 -5.94
CA CYS A 70 -16.18 -0.09 -4.70
C CYS A 70 -17.70 0.02 -4.65
N TRP A 71 -18.24 0.48 -3.53
CA TRP A 71 -19.67 0.82 -3.48
C TRP A 71 -19.90 2.09 -4.30
N ALA A 72 -20.95 2.10 -5.13
CA ALA A 72 -21.22 3.21 -6.04
C ALA A 72 -21.39 4.56 -5.30
N ALA A 73 -21.84 4.53 -4.04
CA ALA A 73 -21.98 5.73 -3.21
C ALA A 73 -20.64 6.30 -2.70
N GLU A 74 -19.55 5.54 -2.80
CA GLU A 74 -18.19 5.97 -2.43
C GLU A 74 -17.45 6.62 -3.61
N LEU A 75 -18.05 6.60 -4.81
CA LEU A 75 -17.42 7.17 -6.00
C LEU A 75 -17.42 8.70 -5.94
N PRO A 76 -16.30 9.34 -6.32
CA PRO A 76 -16.28 10.77 -6.56
C PRO A 76 -17.31 11.18 -7.62
N VAL A 77 -17.95 12.33 -7.42
CA VAL A 77 -18.98 12.85 -8.35
C VAL A 77 -18.40 13.22 -9.72
N ASP A 78 -17.12 13.57 -9.74
CA ASP A 78 -16.34 13.99 -10.91
C ASP A 78 -15.64 12.83 -11.62
N LEU A 79 -15.81 11.59 -11.17
CA LEU A 79 -15.20 10.43 -11.82
C LEU A 79 -15.86 10.20 -13.20
N PRO A 80 -15.08 10.15 -14.30
CA PRO A 80 -15.64 9.92 -15.62
C PRO A 80 -16.40 8.59 -15.69
N ALA A 81 -17.57 8.60 -16.35
CA ALA A 81 -18.39 7.41 -16.48
C ALA A 81 -17.66 6.25 -17.18
N SER A 82 -16.71 6.56 -18.07
CA SER A 82 -15.85 5.59 -18.78
C SER A 82 -14.97 4.76 -17.84
N VAL A 83 -14.69 5.24 -16.63
CA VAL A 83 -13.91 4.49 -15.63
C VAL A 83 -14.72 3.33 -15.04
N VAL A 84 -16.06 3.36 -15.13
CA VAL A 84 -16.94 2.33 -14.57
C VAL A 84 -17.38 1.37 -15.67
N ALA A 85 -16.81 0.17 -15.70
CA ALA A 85 -17.17 -0.88 -16.66
C ALA A 85 -18.56 -1.46 -16.39
N ALA A 86 -18.93 -1.65 -15.12
CA ALA A 86 -20.21 -2.26 -14.76
C ALA A 86 -20.69 -1.81 -13.37
N ARG A 87 -22.02 -1.88 -13.17
CA ARG A 87 -22.66 -1.73 -11.86
C ARG A 87 -23.60 -2.90 -11.62
N ALA A 88 -23.57 -3.45 -10.41
CA ALA A 88 -24.42 -4.56 -10.00
C ALA A 88 -25.06 -4.30 -8.63
N ARG A 89 -26.26 -4.82 -8.40
CA ARG A 89 -26.90 -4.77 -7.07
C ARG A 89 -26.15 -5.71 -6.12
N GLY A 90 -25.70 -5.17 -4.99
CA GLY A 90 -24.99 -5.90 -3.95
C GLY A 90 -25.85 -7.02 -3.37
N ARG A 91 -25.29 -8.22 -3.37
CA ARG A 91 -25.88 -9.41 -2.74
C ARG A 91 -24.83 -10.09 -1.89
N ALA A 92 -25.20 -10.49 -0.67
CA ALA A 92 -24.39 -11.38 0.15
C ALA A 92 -25.02 -12.77 0.12
N VAL A 93 -24.21 -13.80 -0.18
CA VAL A 93 -24.67 -15.19 -0.24
C VAL A 93 -23.90 -15.98 0.82
N ALA A 94 -24.65 -16.55 1.76
CA ALA A 94 -24.16 -17.56 2.70
C ALA A 94 -25.12 -18.75 2.64
N HIS A 95 -25.89 -19.02 3.71
CA HIS A 95 -26.97 -20.02 3.65
C HIS A 95 -28.19 -19.56 2.83
N ARG A 96 -28.40 -18.25 2.73
CA ARG A 96 -29.44 -17.63 1.90
C ARG A 96 -28.88 -16.37 1.24
N THR A 97 -29.54 -15.94 0.17
CA THR A 97 -29.19 -14.69 -0.53
C THR A 97 -29.81 -13.51 0.19
N HIS A 98 -28.99 -12.51 0.50
CA HIS A 98 -29.38 -11.24 1.10
C HIS A 98 -29.13 -10.11 0.12
N ALA A 99 -30.17 -9.33 -0.21
CA ALA A 99 -29.99 -8.08 -0.94
C ALA A 99 -29.42 -7.02 0.03
N LEU A 100 -28.32 -6.38 -0.36
CA LEU A 100 -27.64 -5.37 0.46
C LEU A 100 -28.24 -3.97 0.28
N GLY A 101 -29.08 -3.76 -0.73
CA GLY A 101 -29.71 -2.46 -1.02
C GLY A 101 -28.78 -1.43 -1.67
N TRP A 102 -27.50 -1.74 -1.86
CA TRP A 102 -26.51 -0.84 -2.47
C TRP A 102 -25.97 -1.39 -3.79
N GLN A 103 -25.42 -0.52 -4.63
CA GLN A 103 -24.78 -0.92 -5.89
C GLN A 103 -23.27 -1.02 -5.72
N TYR A 104 -22.68 -2.06 -6.31
CA TYR A 104 -21.24 -2.26 -6.41
C TYR A 104 -20.81 -1.91 -7.84
N ALA A 105 -19.83 -1.02 -7.95
CA ALA A 105 -19.23 -0.62 -9.22
C ALA A 105 -17.93 -1.39 -9.44
N VAL A 106 -17.77 -1.93 -10.66
CA VAL A 106 -16.53 -2.56 -11.12
C VAL A 106 -15.89 -1.64 -12.14
N PHE A 107 -14.60 -1.40 -11.99
CA PHE A 107 -13.87 -0.45 -12.83
C PHE A 107 -13.36 -1.08 -14.12
N ASP A 108 -13.36 -0.28 -15.19
CA ASP A 108 -12.54 -0.53 -16.37
C ASP A 108 -11.09 -0.21 -15.98
N VAL A 109 -10.25 -1.25 -15.88
CA VAL A 109 -8.90 -1.11 -15.32
C VAL A 109 -7.98 -0.24 -16.20
N PRO A 110 -7.96 -0.40 -17.54
CA PRO A 110 -7.28 0.54 -18.43
C PRO A 110 -7.75 1.98 -18.28
N ALA A 111 -9.06 2.24 -18.31
CA ALA A 111 -9.59 3.61 -18.21
C ALA A 111 -9.31 4.22 -16.82
N LEU A 112 -9.43 3.44 -15.75
CA LEU A 112 -9.03 3.85 -14.40
C LEU A 112 -7.54 4.22 -14.38
N ARG A 113 -6.70 3.41 -15.02
CA ARG A 113 -5.26 3.64 -15.04
C ARG A 113 -4.92 4.94 -15.77
N THR A 114 -5.48 5.16 -16.96
CA THR A 114 -5.32 6.40 -17.72
C THR A 114 -5.76 7.61 -16.91
N HIS A 115 -6.97 7.57 -16.33
CA HIS A 115 -7.50 8.66 -15.51
C HIS A 115 -6.58 9.00 -14.32
N LEU A 116 -6.01 7.99 -13.67
CA LEU A 116 -5.11 8.21 -12.56
C LEU A 116 -3.75 8.77 -13.02
N ASP A 117 -3.23 8.32 -14.16
CA ASP A 117 -1.95 8.79 -14.70
C ASP A 117 -2.02 10.24 -15.20
N GLU A 118 -3.14 10.65 -15.81
CA GLU A 118 -3.41 12.04 -16.19
C GLU A 118 -3.37 13.01 -14.99
N ARG A 119 -3.55 12.50 -13.78
CA ARG A 119 -3.48 13.30 -12.54
C ARG A 119 -2.08 13.32 -11.91
N LEU A 120 -1.10 12.65 -12.51
CA LEU A 120 0.27 12.60 -12.02
C LEU A 120 1.21 13.61 -12.68
N VAL A 121 0.70 14.57 -13.46
CA VAL A 121 1.51 15.54 -14.22
C VAL A 121 2.55 16.26 -13.34
N ASP A 122 2.15 16.66 -12.12
CA ASP A 122 3.02 17.35 -11.17
C ASP A 122 3.62 16.42 -10.08
N VAL A 123 3.60 15.11 -10.30
CA VAL A 123 4.16 14.11 -9.39
C VAL A 123 5.50 13.60 -9.91
N VAL A 124 6.53 13.65 -9.05
CA VAL A 124 7.82 13.04 -9.38
C VAL A 124 7.73 11.53 -9.19
N VAL A 125 7.75 10.77 -10.28
CA VAL A 125 7.71 9.31 -10.23
C VAL A 125 9.13 8.74 -10.20
N HIS A 126 9.46 8.03 -9.12
CA HIS A 126 10.71 7.29 -8.97
C HIS A 126 10.50 5.83 -9.32
N ALA A 127 11.14 5.38 -10.41
CA ALA A 127 11.24 4.00 -10.83
C ALA A 127 12.17 3.20 -9.89
N ALA A 128 11.76 3.03 -8.63
CA ALA A 128 12.58 2.45 -7.57
C ALA A 128 11.74 1.65 -6.58
N ARG A 129 12.41 0.77 -5.82
CA ARG A 129 11.77 0.01 -4.76
C ARG A 129 12.07 0.63 -3.41
N ALA A 130 11.03 1.04 -2.68
CA ALA A 130 11.17 1.32 -1.25
C ALA A 130 11.38 0.02 -0.44
N THR A 131 12.33 0.03 0.50
CA THR A 131 12.69 -1.13 1.32
C THR A 131 12.21 -1.02 2.76
N HIS A 132 12.43 0.13 3.40
CA HIS A 132 12.01 0.41 4.78
C HIS A 132 12.01 1.93 5.06
N SER A 133 11.50 2.32 6.22
CA SER A 133 11.50 3.71 6.71
C SER A 133 12.43 3.82 7.92
N PRO A 134 13.69 4.26 7.77
CA PRO A 134 14.66 4.30 8.88
C PRO A 134 14.35 5.35 9.96
N GLY A 135 13.41 6.25 9.68
CA GLY A 135 12.96 7.28 10.63
C GLY A 135 11.81 8.09 10.05
N PRO A 136 11.26 9.04 10.83
CA PRO A 136 10.19 9.91 10.37
C PRO A 136 10.57 10.63 9.08
N GLY A 137 9.69 10.57 8.08
CA GLY A 137 9.89 11.29 6.82
C GLY A 137 11.03 10.77 5.94
N ARG A 138 11.61 9.60 6.23
CA ARG A 138 12.71 9.03 5.42
C ARG A 138 12.32 7.67 4.88
N VAL A 139 12.53 7.46 3.58
CA VAL A 139 12.28 6.18 2.90
C VAL A 139 13.57 5.70 2.25
N ALA A 140 14.01 4.49 2.61
CA ALA A 140 15.18 3.86 2.01
C ALA A 140 14.80 3.19 0.69
N LEU A 141 15.66 3.33 -0.32
CA LEU A 141 15.48 2.71 -1.64
C LEU A 141 16.39 1.49 -1.82
N GLU A 142 15.95 0.55 -2.63
CA GLU A 142 16.76 -0.57 -3.14
C GLU A 142 17.86 -0.01 -4.04
N GLY A 143 19.09 -0.50 -3.89
CA GLY A 143 20.27 0.08 -4.55
C GLY A 143 20.96 1.20 -3.76
N GLY A 144 20.41 1.56 -2.59
CA GLY A 144 20.99 2.58 -1.71
C GLY A 144 20.31 3.95 -1.85
N GLY A 145 20.64 4.85 -0.92
CA GLY A 145 20.05 6.19 -0.86
C GLY A 145 18.71 6.26 -0.12
N TYR A 146 18.23 7.50 0.03
CA TYR A 146 17.01 7.81 0.77
C TYR A 146 16.25 8.94 0.10
N LEU A 147 14.92 8.85 0.14
CA LEU A 147 14.03 9.98 -0.10
C LEU A 147 13.61 10.59 1.23
N THR A 148 13.43 11.91 1.24
CA THR A 148 12.95 12.66 2.40
C THR A 148 11.62 13.34 2.06
N ALA A 149 10.69 13.32 3.00
CA ALA A 149 9.38 13.94 2.88
C ALA A 149 8.84 14.30 4.27
N SER A 150 7.98 15.32 4.36
CA SER A 150 7.30 15.65 5.61
C SER A 150 6.27 14.58 6.01
N VAL A 151 5.69 13.89 5.03
CA VAL A 151 4.69 12.84 5.21
C VAL A 151 5.04 11.68 4.27
N VAL A 152 4.97 10.45 4.78
CA VAL A 152 5.16 9.23 4.01
C VAL A 152 3.88 8.41 4.09
N ILE A 153 3.36 8.02 2.92
CA ILE A 153 2.14 7.22 2.80
C ILE A 153 2.50 5.86 2.21
N ASP A 154 2.33 4.80 3.01
CA ASP A 154 2.52 3.42 2.52
C ASP A 154 1.26 2.93 1.80
N ALA A 155 1.26 3.08 0.48
CA ALA A 155 0.21 2.58 -0.41
C ALA A 155 0.61 1.24 -1.08
N ALA A 156 1.51 0.44 -0.49
CA ALA A 156 1.95 -0.85 -1.05
C ALA A 156 0.93 -2.00 -0.89
N GLY A 157 -0.32 -1.68 -0.52
CA GLY A 157 -1.39 -2.64 -0.29
C GLY A 157 -1.05 -3.63 0.83
N ARG A 158 -1.42 -4.90 0.65
CA ARG A 158 -1.24 -5.97 1.65
C ARG A 158 0.20 -6.16 2.13
N TRP A 159 1.17 -5.67 1.37
CA TRP A 159 2.59 -5.90 1.64
C TRP A 159 3.17 -4.95 2.69
N GLN A 160 2.47 -3.83 3.00
CA GLN A 160 2.78 -2.87 4.09
C GLN A 160 4.29 -2.71 4.31
N GLN A 161 4.98 -2.30 3.25
CA GLN A 161 6.42 -2.50 3.08
C GLN A 161 7.25 -1.58 3.97
N LEU A 162 6.66 -0.48 4.44
CA LEU A 162 7.30 0.43 5.38
C LEU A 162 6.94 0.10 6.83
N ARG A 163 6.10 -0.91 7.06
CA ARG A 163 5.57 -1.24 8.40
C ARG A 163 6.51 -2.08 9.27
N ALA A 164 7.79 -2.16 8.90
CA ALA A 164 8.85 -2.65 9.77
C ALA A 164 9.33 -1.52 10.68
N GLY A 165 8.61 -1.32 11.79
CA GLY A 165 8.96 -0.35 12.83
C GLY A 165 7.71 0.13 13.57
N ARG A 166 7.65 -0.08 14.89
CA ARG A 166 6.64 0.57 15.74
C ARG A 166 6.64 2.07 15.41
N VAL A 167 5.49 2.58 14.97
CA VAL A 167 5.26 4.02 14.95
C VAL A 167 5.29 4.49 16.40
N THR A 168 6.42 5.02 16.87
CA THR A 168 6.40 5.93 18.00
C THR A 168 5.82 7.23 17.48
N CYS A 169 4.52 7.43 17.66
CA CYS A 169 3.93 8.75 17.60
C CYS A 169 4.55 9.56 18.75
N THR A 170 5.63 10.28 18.48
CA THR A 170 5.99 11.41 19.33
C THR A 170 4.96 12.50 19.01
N SER A 171 3.86 12.52 19.76
CA SER A 171 2.96 13.66 19.75
C SER A 171 3.78 14.88 20.18
N ALA A 172 3.93 15.84 19.27
CA ALA A 172 4.27 17.19 19.67
C ALA A 172 3.11 17.68 20.53
N SER A 173 3.26 17.58 21.85
CA SER A 173 2.24 17.98 22.80
C SER A 173 2.09 19.49 22.74
N ARG A 174 1.03 19.94 22.08
CA ARG A 174 0.33 21.15 22.49
C ARG A 174 -1.11 20.73 22.74
N ARG A 175 -1.43 20.48 24.01
CA ARG A 175 -2.78 20.15 24.48
C ARG A 175 -3.67 21.38 24.28
N PRO A 176 -4.77 21.30 23.52
CA PRO A 176 -6.01 21.90 23.96
C PRO A 176 -6.76 20.89 24.84
N SER A 177 -7.41 21.44 25.86
CA SER A 177 -8.31 20.79 26.79
C SER A 177 -9.17 19.68 26.16
N ALA A 178 -9.23 18.53 26.83
CA ALA A 178 -10.07 17.42 26.45
C ALA A 178 -11.54 17.72 26.72
N SER A 179 -12.36 17.80 25.67
CA SER A 179 -13.75 17.38 25.75
C SER A 179 -14.25 16.90 24.39
N SER A 180 -14.87 15.71 24.41
CA SER A 180 -15.73 15.09 23.41
C SER A 180 -15.26 15.08 21.94
N CYS A 181 -14.89 13.89 21.44
CA CYS A 181 -15.50 13.27 20.25
C CYS A 181 -14.76 11.98 19.89
N LEU A 182 -15.21 10.85 20.44
CA LEU A 182 -15.00 9.54 19.83
C LEU A 182 -16.09 9.37 18.75
N PRO A 183 -15.77 8.94 17.52
CA PRO A 183 -16.80 8.51 16.60
C PRO A 183 -17.43 7.22 17.11
N ARG A 184 -18.69 7.30 17.55
CA ARG A 184 -19.53 6.16 17.91
C ARG A 184 -19.88 5.37 16.66
N TRP A 185 -19.30 4.18 16.52
CA TRP A 185 -19.82 3.14 15.62
C TRP A 185 -21.18 2.65 16.11
N PRO A 186 -22.23 2.56 15.27
CA PRO A 186 -23.54 2.09 15.71
C PRO A 186 -23.52 0.59 16.01
N ARG A 187 -23.76 0.24 17.29
CA ARG A 187 -23.90 -1.12 17.84
C ARG A 187 -25.20 -1.83 17.40
N ARG A 188 -25.53 -1.84 16.11
CA ARG A 188 -26.75 -2.50 15.56
C ARG A 188 -26.44 -3.78 14.75
N TRP A 189 -25.46 -4.58 15.17
CA TRP A 189 -25.11 -5.82 14.46
C TRP A 189 -25.19 -7.10 15.30
N CYS A 190 -25.73 -7.05 16.51
CA CYS A 190 -26.07 -8.26 17.29
C CYS A 190 -27.44 -8.11 17.95
N ARG A 191 -28.51 -8.52 17.25
CA ARG A 191 -29.73 -9.00 17.91
C ARG A 191 -30.05 -10.37 17.33
N PRO A 192 -30.08 -11.45 18.13
CA PRO A 192 -30.63 -12.71 17.67
C PRO A 192 -32.13 -12.52 17.38
N ALA A 193 -32.58 -13.05 16.25
CA ALA A 193 -33.99 -13.07 15.89
C ALA A 193 -34.77 -13.89 16.94
N ARG A 194 -35.80 -13.28 17.53
CA ARG A 194 -36.79 -14.02 18.34
C ARG A 194 -37.55 -14.94 17.38
N ARG A 195 -37.63 -16.22 17.72
CA ARG A 195 -38.56 -17.17 17.08
C ARG A 195 -39.97 -16.78 17.52
N SER A 196 -40.87 -16.67 16.55
CA SER A 196 -42.32 -16.67 16.77
C SER A 196 -42.82 -18.08 16.50
N SER A 197 -43.60 -18.59 17.45
CA SER A 197 -44.33 -19.85 17.43
C SER A 197 -45.32 -19.96 16.27
#